data_AF-A0A7J9PVC9-F1
#
_entry.id   AF-A0A7J9PVC9-F1
#
_cell.length_a   1.000
_cell.length_b   1.000
_cell.length_c   1.000
_cell.angle_alpha   90.00
_cell.angle_beta   90.00
_cell.angle_gamma   90.00
#
_symmetry.space_group_name_H-M   'P 1'
#
loop_
_entity.id
_entity.type
_entity.pdbx_description
1 polymer ?
#
loop_
_entity_poly.entity_id
_entity_poly.type
_entity_poly.pdbx_seq_one_letter_code
_entity_poly.pdbx_strand_id
1 'polypeptide(L)'
;MKLVNSLARLGRKLGLRIWELDRDAILNMARRKTGLDDLGNDSYIEVLDRLIDNAKKVEITPLGEWFLYFIAQKTAMNRLYIEDYIGKHPEVKDIPIESPIFIVG
;
A
#
# COMPACT_ATOMS: atom_id res chain seq x y z
N MET A 1 -14.94 -7.38 17.63
CA MET A 1 -14.78 -6.19 16.77
C MET A 1 -14.94 -4.86 17.52
N LYS A 2 -16.03 -4.62 18.29
CA LYS A 2 -16.22 -3.37 19.05
C LYS A 2 -15.09 -3.06 20.05
N LEU A 3 -14.57 -4.08 20.74
CA LEU A 3 -13.49 -3.93 21.73
C LEU A 3 -12.19 -3.37 21.11
N VAL A 4 -11.75 -3.93 19.97
CA VAL A 4 -10.55 -3.50 19.23
C VAL A 4 -10.69 -2.04 18.76
N ASN A 5 -11.85 -1.68 18.20
CA ASN A 5 -12.12 -0.30 17.79
C ASN A 5 -12.16 0.68 18.97
N SER A 6 -12.68 0.25 20.12
CA SER A 6 -12.71 1.08 21.32
C SER A 6 -11.30 1.29 21.91
N LEU A 7 -10.49 0.23 22.00
CA LEU A 7 -9.10 0.31 22.46
C LEU A 7 -8.25 1.18 21.53
N ALA A 8 -8.36 0.99 20.22
CA ALA A 8 -7.63 1.80 19.23
C ALA A 8 -8.04 3.29 19.25
N ARG A 9 -9.32 3.60 19.52
CA ARG A 9 -9.77 4.99 19.71
C ARG A 9 -9.18 5.62 20.97
N LEU A 10 -9.11 4.87 22.06
CA LEU A 10 -8.48 5.34 23.31
C LEU A 10 -6.99 5.59 23.11
N GLY A 11 -6.27 4.65 22.46
CA GLY A 11 -4.85 4.81 22.11
C GLY A 11 -4.58 6.07 21.27
N ARG A 12 -5.41 6.32 20.25
CA ARG A 12 -5.31 7.55 19.45
C ARG A 12 -5.55 8.83 20.25
N LYS A 13 -6.54 8.85 21.16
CA LYS A 13 -6.77 10.00 22.05
C LYS A 13 -5.58 10.27 22.97
N LEU A 14 -4.83 9.24 23.33
CA LEU A 14 -3.62 9.33 24.14
C LEU A 14 -2.35 9.59 23.31
N GLY A 15 -2.47 9.84 22.00
CA GLY A 15 -1.33 10.11 21.10
C GLY A 15 -0.56 8.85 20.68
N LEU A 16 -0.99 7.65 21.08
CA LEU A 16 -0.36 6.38 20.72
C LEU A 16 -0.89 5.92 19.35
N ARG A 17 -0.24 6.40 18.27
CA ARG A 17 -0.59 6.06 16.89
C ARG A 17 0.29 4.90 16.39
N ILE A 18 -0.22 3.68 16.52
CA ILE A 18 0.48 2.43 16.18
C ILE A 18 0.52 2.12 14.67
N TRP A 19 -0.25 2.84 13.86
CA TRP A 19 -0.15 2.86 12.40
C TRP A 19 -0.56 4.23 11.89
N GLU A 20 -0.08 4.58 10.71
CA GLU A 20 -0.27 5.89 10.11
C GLU A 20 -0.56 5.74 8.63
N LEU A 21 -1.79 6.09 8.23
CA LEU A 21 -2.20 6.14 6.84
C LEU A 21 -1.66 7.43 6.21
N ASP A 22 -0.35 7.41 5.94
CA ASP A 22 0.41 8.48 5.32
C ASP A 22 1.37 7.90 4.28
N ARG A 23 1.63 8.66 3.21
CA ARG A 23 2.47 8.22 2.08
C ARG A 23 3.85 7.83 2.56
N ASP A 24 4.52 8.71 3.30
CA ASP A 24 5.91 8.51 3.68
C ASP A 24 6.04 7.37 4.68
N ALA A 25 5.09 7.25 5.62
CA ALA A 25 5.04 6.13 6.55
C ALA A 25 4.94 4.78 5.79
N ILE A 26 4.09 4.70 4.78
CA ILE A 26 3.87 3.50 3.96
C ILE A 26 5.12 3.18 3.12
N LEU A 27 5.63 4.15 2.37
CA LEU A 27 6.76 3.95 1.46
C LEU A 27 8.05 3.63 2.23
N ASN A 28 8.32 4.36 3.32
CA ASN A 28 9.50 4.09 4.15
C ASN A 28 9.43 2.71 4.79
N MET A 29 8.23 2.26 5.19
CA MET A 29 8.08 0.89 5.68
C MET A 29 8.38 -0.12 4.58
N ALA A 30 7.78 0.05 3.39
CA ALA A 30 7.99 -0.85 2.26
C ALA A 30 9.48 -0.95 1.92
N ARG A 31 10.17 0.19 1.77
CA ARG A 31 11.62 0.26 1.54
C ARG A 31 12.43 -0.49 2.60
N ARG A 32 12.14 -0.26 3.88
CA ARG A 32 12.82 -0.99 4.97
C ARG A 32 12.59 -2.49 4.94
N LYS A 33 11.42 -2.96 4.49
CA LYS A 33 11.10 -4.39 4.43
C LYS A 33 11.68 -5.08 3.21
N THR A 34 11.72 -4.40 2.07
CA THR A 34 12.21 -4.97 0.82
C THR A 34 13.72 -4.77 0.64
N GLY A 35 14.30 -3.71 1.22
CA GLY A 35 15.65 -3.25 0.92
C GLY A 35 15.78 -2.58 -0.45
N LEU A 36 14.66 -2.14 -1.05
CA LEU A 36 14.57 -1.59 -2.40
C LEU A 36 13.95 -0.18 -2.34
N ASP A 37 14.37 0.69 -3.25
CA ASP A 37 13.93 2.10 -3.27
C ASP A 37 13.22 2.54 -4.56
N ASP A 38 13.39 1.78 -5.64
CA ASP A 38 12.88 2.13 -6.97
C ASP A 38 11.41 1.72 -7.13
N LEU A 39 10.52 2.72 -7.18
CA LEU A 39 9.09 2.54 -7.41
C LEU A 39 8.72 2.67 -8.91
N GLY A 40 9.70 2.87 -9.78
CA GLY A 40 9.51 3.13 -11.20
C GLY A 40 8.76 4.43 -11.44
N ASN A 41 7.68 4.38 -12.23
CA ASN A 41 6.88 5.54 -12.60
C ASN A 41 6.15 6.18 -11.39
N ASP A 42 6.16 7.52 -11.34
CA ASP A 42 5.46 8.36 -10.36
C ASP A 42 3.93 8.15 -10.31
N SER A 43 3.34 7.53 -11.32
CA SER A 43 1.90 7.22 -11.35
C SER A 43 1.45 6.38 -10.15
N TYR A 44 2.33 5.54 -9.60
CA TYR A 44 2.04 4.78 -8.37
C TYR A 44 1.86 5.71 -7.16
N ILE A 45 2.70 6.74 -7.04
CA ILE A 45 2.67 7.71 -5.95
C ILE A 45 1.34 8.48 -5.97
N GLU A 46 0.94 8.95 -7.15
CA GLU A 46 -0.32 9.68 -7.33
C GLU A 46 -1.53 8.83 -6.91
N VAL A 47 -1.55 7.54 -7.28
CA VAL A 47 -2.64 6.64 -6.89
C VAL A 47 -2.66 6.40 -5.38
N LEU A 48 -1.49 6.25 -4.75
CA LEU A 48 -1.39 6.09 -3.30
C LEU A 48 -1.91 7.33 -2.57
N ASP A 49 -1.57 8.53 -3.04
CA ASP A 49 -2.10 9.79 -2.49
C ASP A 49 -3.61 9.87 -2.59
N ARG A 50 -4.15 9.59 -3.78
CA ARG A 50 -5.59 9.60 -4.00
C ARG A 50 -6.30 8.61 -3.09
N LEU A 51 -5.72 7.42 -2.85
CA LEU A 51 -6.27 6.46 -1.89
C LEU A 51 -6.30 7.04 -0.47
N ILE A 52 -5.20 7.60 0.00
CA ILE A 52 -5.06 8.17 1.35
C ILE A 52 -6.02 9.36 1.52
N ASP A 53 -6.10 10.25 0.54
CA ASP A 53 -6.97 11.43 0.57
C ASP A 53 -8.45 11.05 0.56
N ASN A 54 -8.84 10.05 -0.23
CA ASN A 54 -10.21 9.56 -0.20
C ASN A 54 -10.53 8.87 1.13
N ALA A 55 -9.60 8.09 1.68
CA ALA A 55 -9.78 7.46 2.98
C ALA A 55 -9.96 8.48 4.12
N LYS A 56 -9.28 9.63 4.05
CA LYS A 56 -9.44 10.74 5.01
C LYS A 56 -10.80 11.44 4.93
N LYS A 57 -11.52 11.34 3.80
CA LYS A 57 -12.81 12.01 3.55
C LYS A 57 -14.02 11.22 4.03
N VAL A 58 -13.83 9.98 4.47
CA VAL A 58 -14.92 9.10 4.90
C VAL A 58 -14.71 8.65 6.35
N GLU A 59 -15.81 8.34 7.05
CA GLU A 59 -15.71 7.77 8.40
C GLU A 59 -15.28 6.30 8.34
N ILE A 60 -14.00 6.05 8.59
CA ILE A 60 -13.43 4.70 8.63
C ILE A 60 -13.23 4.27 10.08
N THR A 61 -13.62 3.03 10.39
CA THR A 61 -13.34 2.46 11.71
C THR A 61 -11.83 2.27 11.92
N PRO A 62 -11.31 2.30 13.16
CA PRO A 62 -9.90 2.03 13.42
C PRO A 62 -9.36 0.74 12.78
N LEU A 63 -10.14 -0.34 12.85
CA LEU A 63 -9.78 -1.61 12.21
C LEU A 63 -9.74 -1.49 10.68
N GLY A 64 -10.67 -0.76 10.07
CA GLY A 64 -10.67 -0.52 8.62
C GLY A 64 -9.48 0.32 8.17
N GLU A 65 -9.10 1.34 8.95
CA GLU A 65 -7.94 2.19 8.68
C GLU A 65 -6.64 1.39 8.79
N TRP A 66 -6.53 0.52 9.79
CA TRP A 66 -5.41 -0.42 9.90
C TRP A 66 -5.33 -1.37 8.71
N PHE A 67 -6.47 -1.89 8.24
CA PHE A 67 -6.52 -2.80 7.10
C PHE A 67 -6.11 -2.10 5.79
N LEU A 68 -6.56 -0.86 5.57
CA LEU A 68 -6.13 -0.02 4.45
C LEU A 68 -4.62 0.25 4.49
N TYR A 69 -4.09 0.61 5.66
CA TYR A 69 -2.64 0.79 5.85
C TYR A 69 -1.87 -0.49 5.53
N PHE A 70 -2.31 -1.64 6.03
CA PHE A 70 -1.69 -2.94 5.77
C PHE A 70 -1.71 -3.30 4.27
N ILE A 71 -2.82 -3.08 3.58
CA ILE A 71 -2.91 -3.31 2.12
C ILE A 71 -1.99 -2.37 1.37
N ALA A 72 -2.00 -1.07 1.69
CA ALA A 72 -1.16 -0.08 1.00
C ALA A 72 0.34 -0.38 1.16
N GLN A 73 0.75 -0.87 2.34
CA GLN A 73 2.10 -1.38 2.55
C GLN A 73 2.42 -2.57 1.66
N LYS A 74 1.53 -3.56 1.59
CA LYS A 74 1.73 -4.75 0.76
C LYS A 74 1.83 -4.39 -0.72
N THR A 75 1.00 -3.47 -1.21
CA THR A 75 1.05 -3.03 -2.61
C THR A 75 2.32 -2.24 -2.91
N ALA A 76 2.80 -1.40 -1.97
CA ALA A 76 4.08 -0.70 -2.10
C ALA A 76 5.27 -1.66 -2.16
N MET A 77 5.29 -2.69 -1.30
CA MET A 77 6.32 -3.72 -1.35
C MET A 77 6.28 -4.48 -2.68
N ASN A 78 5.10 -4.89 -3.15
CA ASN A 78 4.96 -5.56 -4.44
C ASN A 78 5.42 -4.67 -5.59
N ARG A 79 5.15 -3.36 -5.54
CA ARG A 79 5.62 -2.40 -6.54
C ARG A 79 7.15 -2.40 -6.62
N LEU A 80 7.82 -2.31 -5.48
CA LEU A 80 9.28 -2.36 -5.40
C LEU A 80 9.84 -3.69 -5.95
N TYR A 81 9.24 -4.82 -5.58
CA TYR A 81 9.68 -6.12 -6.09
C TYR A 81 9.50 -6.28 -7.60
N ILE A 82 8.40 -5.76 -8.15
CA ILE A 82 8.13 -5.80 -9.58
C ILE A 82 9.16 -4.95 -10.34
N GLU A 83 9.43 -3.73 -9.89
CA GLU A 83 10.39 -2.85 -10.55
C GLU A 83 11.83 -3.39 -10.46
N ASP A 84 12.23 -3.91 -9.30
CA ASP A 84 13.52 -4.57 -9.13
C ASP A 84 13.66 -5.80 -10.05
N TYR A 85 12.61 -6.62 -10.16
CA TYR A 85 12.61 -7.78 -11.03
C TYR A 85 12.71 -7.39 -12.51
N ILE A 86 11.90 -6.41 -12.95
CA ILE A 86 11.92 -5.90 -14.33
C ILE A 86 13.28 -5.25 -14.65
N GLY A 87 13.90 -4.57 -13.69
CA GLY A 87 15.24 -3.99 -13.85
C GLY A 87 16.33 -5.05 -14.02
N LYS A 88 16.22 -6.18 -13.30
CA LYS A 88 17.13 -7.33 -13.41
C LYS A 88 16.88 -8.22 -14.63
N HIS A 89 15.64 -8.25 -15.11
CA HIS A 89 15.17 -9.10 -16.19
C HIS A 89 14.44 -8.28 -17.27
N PRO A 90 15.14 -7.40 -18.01
CA PRO A 90 14.49 -6.56 -19.02
C PRO A 90 13.79 -7.36 -20.13
N GLU A 91 14.25 -8.59 -20.41
CA GLU A 91 13.66 -9.51 -21.39
C GLU A 91 12.19 -9.83 -21.15
N VAL A 92 11.71 -9.68 -19.91
CA VAL A 92 10.30 -9.96 -19.57
C VAL A 92 9.34 -8.99 -20.24
N LYS A 93 9.83 -7.81 -20.66
CA LYS A 93 9.03 -6.82 -21.40
C LYS A 93 8.73 -7.25 -22.82
N ASP A 94 9.53 -8.17 -23.38
CA ASP A 94 9.41 -8.64 -24.76
C ASP A 94 8.60 -9.95 -24.87
N ILE A 95 8.21 -10.56 -23.74
CA ILE A 95 7.44 -11.80 -23.74
C ILE A 95 5.99 -11.51 -24.19
N PRO A 96 5.52 -12.10 -25.31
CA PRO A 96 4.14 -11.92 -25.75
C PRO A 96 3.18 -12.67 -24.82
N ILE A 97 2.07 -12.00 -24.44
CA ILE A 97 0.97 -12.63 -23.71
C ILE A 97 -0.09 -13.07 -24.72
N GLU A 98 -0.01 -14.32 -25.17
CA GLU A 98 -0.92 -14.87 -26.19
C GLU A 98 -2.20 -15.46 -25.57
N SER A 99 -3.35 -15.11 -26.17
CA SER A 99 -4.67 -15.62 -25.80
C SER A 99 -5.01 -15.59 -24.29
N PRO A 100 -4.86 -14.44 -23.58
CA PRO A 100 -5.20 -14.36 -22.17
C PRO A 100 -6.71 -14.53 -21.96
N ILE A 101 -7.09 -15.42 -21.05
CA ILE A 101 -8.48 -15.60 -20.64
C ILE A 101 -8.73 -14.72 -19.41
N PHE A 102 -9.67 -13.79 -19.53
CA PHE A 102 -10.14 -12.96 -18.42
C PHE A 102 -11.55 -13.38 -18.02
N ILE A 103 -11.72 -13.76 -16.76
CA ILE A 103 -13.04 -14.04 -16.18
C ILE A 103 -13.43 -12.82 -15.35
N VAL A 104 -14.53 -12.16 -15.72
CA VAL A 104 -15.09 -10.98 -15.06
C VAL A 104 -16.61 -11.13 -14.96
N GLY A 105 -17.20 -10.59 -13.89
CA GLY A 105 -18.64 -10.68 -13.59
C GLY A 105 -18.93 -10.40 -12.13
#